data_AF-A0A1I3SM67-F1
#
_entry.id   AF-A0A1I3SM67-F1
#
_cell.length_a   1.000
_cell.length_b   1.000
_cell.length_c   1.000
_cell.angle_alpha   90.00
_cell.angle_beta   90.00
_cell.angle_gamma   90.00
#
_symmetry.space_group_name_H-M   'P 1'
#
loop_
_entity.id
_entity.type
_entity.pdbx_description
1 polymer ?
#
loop_
_entity_poly.entity_id
_entity_poly.type
_entity_poly.pdbx_seq_one_letter_code
_entity_poly.pdbx_strand_id
1 'polypeptide(L)'
;MKKTFSIILTFIGISFCLAQNGVIKGKIIAEIPEEVELIAGKTKVILEIKGIEISTIVDENLNFSFYNLESDSIRIRTEPDYYGRKRTGIGFIKPNDTIEFKIPLALSCKYDQSKENKTCPVCKKEDQVIPISYGLIAEITRKGEKKKEKEYKSGGCVTTGCDPNWYCKRDDINF
;
A
#
# COMPACT_ATOMS: atom_id res chain seq x y z
N MET A 1 -32.47 64.19 41.34
CA MET A 1 -32.53 62.71 41.35
C MET A 1 -31.96 62.19 40.04
N LYS A 2 -30.74 61.63 40.06
CA LYS A 2 -30.06 61.09 38.87
C LYS A 2 -30.55 59.67 38.63
N LYS A 3 -31.21 59.41 37.49
CA LYS A 3 -31.49 58.05 37.01
C LYS A 3 -30.34 57.61 36.12
N THR A 4 -29.44 56.81 36.66
CA THR A 4 -28.40 56.10 35.91
C THR A 4 -29.06 54.98 35.11
N PHE A 5 -29.13 55.15 33.78
CA PHE A 5 -29.48 54.10 32.85
C PHE A 5 -28.25 53.21 32.67
N SER A 6 -28.32 51.97 33.18
CA SER A 6 -27.26 50.97 32.99
C SER A 6 -27.58 50.19 31.71
N ILE A 7 -26.82 50.44 30.65
CA ILE A 7 -26.88 49.68 29.40
C ILE A 7 -26.01 48.43 29.60
N ILE A 8 -26.65 47.27 29.82
CA ILE A 8 -25.96 45.98 29.85
C ILE A 8 -25.77 45.54 28.40
N LEU A 9 -24.56 45.73 27.88
CA LEU A 9 -24.14 45.26 26.58
C LEU A 9 -23.72 43.79 26.72
N THR A 10 -24.65 42.86 26.52
CA THR A 10 -24.36 41.41 26.52
C THR A 10 -23.54 41.07 25.26
N PHE A 11 -22.23 40.96 25.42
CA PHE A 11 -21.33 40.43 24.40
C PHE A 11 -21.65 38.94 24.21
N ILE A 12 -22.47 38.61 23.21
CA ILE A 12 -22.65 37.24 22.73
C ILE A 12 -21.34 36.89 22.02
N GLY A 13 -20.40 36.31 22.77
CA GLY A 13 -19.20 35.71 22.21
C GLY A 13 -19.63 34.57 21.30
N ILE A 14 -19.63 34.82 19.99
CA ILE A 14 -19.71 33.76 18.98
C ILE A 14 -18.41 32.97 19.13
N SER A 15 -18.44 31.92 19.94
CA SER A 15 -17.43 30.86 19.87
C SER A 15 -17.56 30.24 18.49
N PHE A 16 -16.77 30.74 17.54
CA PHE A 16 -16.46 30.00 16.34
C PHE A 16 -15.72 28.75 16.82
N CYS A 17 -16.45 27.66 17.03
CA CYS A 17 -15.87 26.32 16.97
C CYS A 17 -15.31 26.19 15.56
N LEU A 18 -14.04 26.55 15.40
CA LEU A 18 -13.28 26.19 14.22
C LEU A 18 -13.33 24.66 14.16
N ALA A 19 -14.12 24.13 13.23
CA ALA A 19 -14.13 22.70 12.94
C ALA A 19 -12.68 22.32 12.60
N GLN A 20 -12.06 21.54 13.49
CA GLN A 20 -10.67 21.14 13.31
C GLN A 20 -10.66 20.03 12.27
N ASN A 21 -10.25 20.41 11.06
CA ASN A 21 -10.42 19.60 9.86
C ASN A 21 -9.05 19.05 9.45
N GLY A 22 -8.89 17.74 9.57
CA GLY A 22 -7.72 17.04 9.05
C GLY A 22 -7.77 16.91 7.53
N VAL A 23 -6.59 16.70 6.95
CA VAL A 23 -6.40 16.46 5.51
C VAL A 23 -5.57 15.20 5.33
N ILE A 24 -5.99 14.35 4.40
CA ILE A 24 -5.11 13.30 3.86
C ILE A 24 -4.68 13.74 2.48
N LYS A 25 -3.38 13.72 2.24
CA LYS A 25 -2.79 13.78 0.91
C LYS A 25 -2.12 12.45 0.64
N GLY A 26 -2.17 11.97 -0.59
CA GLY A 26 -1.41 10.79 -0.92
C GLY A 26 -1.06 10.68 -2.38
N LYS A 27 -0.14 9.77 -2.63
CA LYS A 27 0.40 9.46 -3.95
C LYS A 27 0.44 7.95 -4.16
N ILE A 28 -0.09 7.51 -5.28
CA ILE A 28 0.11 6.15 -5.77
C ILE A 28 1.51 6.05 -6.36
N ILE A 29 2.25 5.01 -5.95
CA ILE A 29 3.55 4.67 -6.53
C ILE A 29 3.33 3.47 -7.44
N ALA A 30 3.24 3.69 -8.75
CA ALA A 30 3.17 2.60 -9.72
C ALA A 30 4.45 1.75 -9.60
N GLU A 31 4.31 0.48 -9.19
CA GLU A 31 5.44 -0.45 -9.11
C GLU A 31 5.90 -0.89 -10.50
N ILE A 32 5.03 -0.78 -11.51
CA ILE A 32 5.28 -1.06 -12.93
C ILE A 32 5.02 0.23 -13.73
N PRO A 33 6.05 0.87 -14.32
CA PRO A 33 5.91 2.16 -15.01
C PRO A 33 4.89 2.16 -16.16
N GLU A 34 4.75 1.04 -16.86
CA GLU A 34 3.83 0.88 -17.99
C GLU A 34 2.35 0.91 -17.56
N GLU A 35 2.06 0.76 -16.27
CA GLU A 35 0.70 0.76 -15.74
C GLU A 35 0.20 2.14 -15.31
N VAL A 36 1.03 3.19 -15.38
CA VAL A 36 0.68 4.54 -14.92
C VAL A 36 -0.64 5.04 -15.55
N GLU A 37 -0.82 4.88 -16.86
CA GLU A 37 -2.03 5.30 -17.58
C GLU A 37 -3.28 4.43 -17.28
N LEU A 38 -3.05 3.23 -16.73
CA LEU A 38 -4.11 2.34 -16.28
C LEU A 38 -4.52 2.64 -14.83
N ILE A 39 -3.62 3.25 -14.06
CA ILE A 39 -3.87 3.67 -12.68
C ILE A 39 -4.52 5.05 -12.65
N ALA A 40 -3.92 6.02 -13.33
CA ALA A 40 -4.36 7.42 -13.38
C ALA A 40 -5.81 7.55 -13.92
N GLY A 41 -6.64 8.30 -13.22
CA GLY A 41 -8.04 8.56 -13.60
C GLY A 41 -8.98 7.35 -13.52
N LYS A 42 -8.47 6.16 -13.18
CA LYS A 42 -9.22 4.89 -13.19
C LYS A 42 -9.21 4.18 -11.84
N THR A 43 -8.21 4.46 -11.00
CA THR A 43 -8.13 3.90 -9.64
C THR A 43 -8.93 4.78 -8.68
N LYS A 44 -9.79 4.13 -7.89
CA LYS A 44 -10.52 4.77 -6.80
C LYS A 44 -9.76 4.56 -5.49
N VAL A 45 -9.61 5.60 -4.70
CA VAL A 45 -9.12 5.50 -3.33
C VAL A 45 -10.32 5.62 -2.40
N ILE A 46 -10.46 4.66 -1.50
CA ILE A 46 -11.56 4.56 -0.55
C ILE A 46 -11.00 4.74 0.85
N LEU A 47 -11.58 5.68 1.57
CA LEU A 47 -11.26 6.00 2.96
C LEU A 47 -12.48 5.64 3.81
N GLU A 48 -12.27 4.77 4.78
CA GLU A 48 -13.25 4.40 5.80
C GLU A 48 -12.91 5.11 7.11
N ILE A 49 -13.87 5.87 7.65
CA ILE A 49 -13.80 6.55 8.95
C ILE A 49 -15.09 6.27 9.70
N LYS A 50 -15.02 5.74 10.93
CA LYS A 50 -16.21 5.36 11.72
C LYS A 50 -17.18 4.43 10.98
N GLY A 51 -16.68 3.60 10.06
CA GLY A 51 -17.49 2.73 9.20
C GLY A 51 -18.20 3.43 8.03
N ILE A 52 -17.96 4.73 7.82
CA ILE A 52 -18.44 5.49 6.65
C ILE A 52 -17.35 5.48 5.60
N GLU A 53 -17.70 5.04 4.39
CA GLU A 53 -16.80 5.09 3.24
C GLU A 53 -16.99 6.39 2.45
N ILE A 54 -15.89 7.11 2.24
CA ILE A 54 -15.78 8.17 1.25
C ILE A 54 -14.72 7.81 0.24
N SER A 55 -14.79 8.40 -0.95
CA SER A 55 -13.88 8.03 -2.01
C SER A 55 -13.52 9.17 -2.94
N THR A 56 -12.37 9.03 -3.57
CA THR A 56 -11.87 9.94 -4.60
C THR A 56 -11.20 9.14 -5.71
N ILE A 57 -10.99 9.75 -6.86
CA ILE A 57 -10.27 9.15 -7.99
C ILE A 57 -8.84 9.68 -8.00
N VAL A 58 -7.89 8.80 -8.30
CA VAL A 58 -6.47 9.16 -8.47
C VAL A 58 -6.32 10.07 -9.68
N ASP A 59 -5.66 11.21 -9.52
CA ASP A 59 -5.43 12.17 -10.60
C ASP A 59 -4.35 11.70 -11.61
N GLU A 60 -4.16 12.48 -12.67
CA GLU A 60 -3.18 12.20 -13.73
C GLU A 60 -1.73 12.16 -13.23
N ASN A 61 -1.44 12.80 -12.10
CA ASN A 61 -0.13 12.84 -11.45
C ASN A 61 -0.01 11.78 -10.33
N LEU A 62 -0.95 10.83 -10.29
CA LEU A 62 -1.06 9.77 -9.30
C LEU A 62 -1.35 10.24 -7.88
N ASN A 63 -1.86 11.46 -7.69
CA ASN A 63 -2.21 11.97 -6.36
C ASN A 63 -3.69 11.78 -6.04
N PHE A 64 -3.99 11.80 -4.75
CA PHE A 64 -5.34 11.82 -4.21
C PHE A 64 -5.38 12.66 -2.94
N SER A 65 -6.56 13.15 -2.57
CA SER A 65 -6.72 13.89 -1.32
C SER A 65 -8.13 13.76 -0.75
N PHE A 66 -8.21 13.81 0.57
CA PHE A 66 -9.44 13.90 1.35
C PHE A 66 -9.33 15.09 2.29
N TYR A 67 -10.38 15.89 2.39
CA TYR A 67 -10.41 17.14 3.14
C TYR A 67 -11.54 17.12 4.16
N ASN A 68 -11.48 18.05 5.13
CA ASN A 68 -12.53 18.24 6.13
C ASN A 68 -12.81 16.97 6.95
N LEU A 69 -11.73 16.28 7.32
CA LEU A 69 -11.82 15.02 8.05
C LEU A 69 -11.85 15.27 9.55
N GLU A 70 -12.81 14.67 10.23
CA GLU A 70 -12.79 14.62 11.69
C GLU A 70 -11.63 13.76 12.19
N SER A 71 -11.20 14.01 13.42
CA SER A 71 -10.17 13.20 14.06
C SER A 71 -10.71 11.81 14.40
N ASP A 72 -10.15 10.78 13.76
CA ASP A 72 -10.44 9.38 14.06
C ASP A 72 -9.36 8.47 13.47
N SER A 73 -9.46 7.19 13.83
CA SER A 73 -8.89 6.08 13.11
C SER A 73 -9.44 5.99 11.68
N ILE A 74 -8.54 5.69 10.75
CA ILE A 74 -8.85 5.60 9.34
C ILE A 74 -8.37 4.28 8.76
N ARG A 75 -9.08 3.80 7.73
CA ARG A 75 -8.61 2.74 6.84
C ARG A 75 -8.65 3.25 5.41
N ILE A 76 -7.56 3.08 4.67
CA ILE A 76 -7.48 3.47 3.27
C ILE A 76 -7.18 2.26 2.40
N ARG A 77 -7.91 2.10 1.30
CA ARG A 77 -7.75 1.03 0.30
C ARG A 77 -7.95 1.57 -1.11
N THR A 78 -7.51 0.83 -2.11
CA THR A 78 -7.72 1.17 -3.53
C THR A 78 -8.71 0.22 -4.17
N GLU A 79 -9.42 0.69 -5.19
CA GLU A 79 -10.29 -0.12 -6.02
C GLU A 79 -9.97 0.04 -7.52
N PRO A 80 -10.02 -1.08 -8.28
CA PRO A 80 -10.25 -2.44 -7.76
C PRO A 80 -9.05 -2.98 -6.95
N ASP A 81 -9.27 -4.09 -6.25
CA ASP A 81 -8.26 -4.76 -5.43
C ASP A 81 -7.31 -5.52 -6.38
N TYR A 82 -6.11 -4.97 -6.60
CA TYR A 82 -5.15 -5.51 -7.56
C TYR A 82 -4.08 -6.37 -6.88
N TYR A 83 -3.43 -7.23 -7.68
CA TYR A 83 -2.71 -8.44 -7.25
C TYR A 83 -2.03 -8.37 -5.87
N GLY A 84 -2.52 -9.22 -4.96
CA GLY A 84 -1.69 -9.82 -3.91
C GLY A 84 -1.59 -9.09 -2.57
N ARG A 85 -2.07 -7.85 -2.44
CA ARG A 85 -2.15 -7.20 -1.12
C ARG A 85 -3.38 -6.31 -1.02
N LYS A 86 -4.32 -6.68 -0.15
CA LYS A 86 -5.21 -5.72 0.51
C LYS A 86 -4.33 -4.76 1.32
N ARG A 87 -3.81 -3.72 0.67
CA ARG A 87 -2.99 -2.69 1.31
C ARG A 87 -3.95 -1.74 2.02
N THR A 88 -4.46 -2.19 3.16
CA THR A 88 -5.22 -1.31 4.05
C THR A 88 -4.22 -0.49 4.85
N GLY A 89 -4.04 0.79 4.48
CA GLY A 89 -3.33 1.72 5.33
C GLY A 89 -4.19 2.04 6.55
N ILE A 90 -3.66 1.87 7.75
CA ILE A 90 -4.34 2.23 8.99
C ILE A 90 -3.61 3.43 9.58
N GLY A 91 -4.36 4.46 9.95
CA GLY A 91 -3.80 5.68 10.53
C GLY A 91 -4.74 6.28 11.56
N PHE A 92 -4.32 7.41 12.12
CA PHE A 92 -5.13 8.24 12.99
C PHE A 92 -4.94 9.71 12.62
N ILE A 93 -6.03 10.41 12.32
CA ILE A 93 -6.01 11.84 12.02
C ILE A 93 -6.13 12.63 13.31
N LYS A 94 -5.16 13.51 13.55
CA LYS A 94 -5.27 14.52 14.60
C LYS A 94 -5.96 15.78 14.07
N PRO A 95 -6.50 16.63 14.95
CA PRO A 95 -7.15 17.84 14.51
C PRO A 95 -6.16 18.78 13.81
N ASN A 96 -6.55 19.33 12.65
CA ASN A 96 -5.72 20.17 11.77
C ASN A 96 -4.44 19.49 11.25
N ASP A 97 -4.38 18.16 11.27
CA ASP A 97 -3.24 17.40 10.79
C ASP A 97 -3.28 17.19 9.28
N THR A 98 -2.11 17.04 8.66
CA THR A 98 -1.98 16.59 7.27
C THR A 98 -1.19 15.30 7.25
N ILE A 99 -1.87 14.20 6.92
CA ILE A 99 -1.22 12.89 6.76
C ILE A 99 -0.85 12.70 5.30
N GLU A 100 0.39 12.29 5.05
CA GLU A 100 0.87 11.90 3.73
C GLU A 100 0.92 10.37 3.58
N PHE A 101 0.22 9.84 2.58
CA PHE A 101 0.28 8.42 2.22
C PHE A 101 1.03 8.20 0.91
N LYS A 102 1.89 7.18 0.89
CA LYS A 102 2.45 6.62 -0.34
C LYS A 102 1.96 5.19 -0.45
N ILE A 103 1.11 4.91 -1.43
CA ILE A 103 0.52 3.59 -1.63
C ILE A 103 1.15 2.99 -2.88
N PRO A 104 2.04 2.00 -2.74
CA PRO A 104 2.57 1.36 -3.93
C PRO A 104 1.53 0.41 -4.51
N LEU A 105 1.36 0.42 -5.82
CA LEU A 105 0.31 -0.29 -6.55
C LEU A 105 0.88 -0.93 -7.83
N ALA A 106 0.54 -2.20 -8.04
CA ALA A 106 0.74 -2.93 -9.28
C ALA A 106 -0.59 -3.58 -9.69
N LEU A 107 -0.96 -3.45 -10.96
CA LEU A 107 -2.17 -4.03 -11.52
C LEU A 107 -1.94 -5.50 -11.91
N SER A 108 -0.74 -5.81 -12.37
CA SER A 108 -0.26 -7.13 -12.74
C SER A 108 0.90 -7.60 -11.87
N CYS A 109 1.19 -8.91 -11.86
CA CYS A 109 2.39 -9.39 -11.20
C CYS A 109 3.59 -9.32 -12.14
N LYS A 110 4.63 -8.57 -11.75
CA LYS A 110 5.88 -8.46 -12.51
C LYS A 110 6.60 -9.79 -12.74
N TYR A 111 6.28 -10.82 -11.94
CA TYR A 111 6.86 -12.16 -12.03
C TYR A 111 6.01 -13.13 -12.86
N ASP A 112 4.85 -12.71 -13.40
CA ASP A 112 4.06 -13.57 -14.28
C ASP A 112 4.81 -13.90 -15.57
N GLN A 113 5.60 -12.95 -16.08
CA GLN A 113 6.40 -13.15 -17.30
C GLN A 113 7.48 -14.24 -17.14
N SER A 114 8.02 -14.39 -15.94
CA SER A 114 9.05 -15.39 -15.64
C SER A 114 8.46 -16.73 -15.22
N LYS A 115 7.14 -16.82 -14.97
CA LYS A 115 6.50 -18.04 -14.46
C LYS A 115 6.81 -19.27 -15.32
N GLU A 116 6.81 -19.12 -16.64
CA GLU A 116 7.15 -20.19 -17.60
C GLU A 116 8.54 -20.02 -18.23
N ASN A 117 9.24 -18.92 -17.93
CA ASN A 117 10.54 -18.59 -18.51
C ASN A 117 11.62 -18.45 -17.43
N LYS A 118 12.58 -19.39 -17.44
CA LYS A 118 13.68 -19.45 -16.46
C LYS A 118 14.89 -18.62 -16.87
N THR A 119 14.85 -17.94 -18.02
CA THR A 119 15.96 -17.11 -18.49
C THR A 119 16.16 -15.92 -17.56
N CYS A 120 17.33 -15.84 -16.94
CA CYS A 120 17.68 -14.72 -16.08
C CYS A 120 17.59 -13.39 -16.86
N PRO A 121 16.87 -12.38 -16.36
CA PRO A 121 16.72 -11.11 -17.06
C PRO A 121 18.03 -10.32 -17.17
N VAL A 122 19.03 -10.62 -16.33
CA VAL A 122 20.35 -9.97 -16.32
C VAL A 122 21.34 -10.70 -17.25
N CYS A 123 21.73 -11.94 -16.92
CA CYS A 123 22.73 -12.65 -17.73
C CYS A 123 22.19 -13.39 -18.95
N LYS A 124 20.86 -13.44 -19.15
CA LYS A 124 20.18 -14.12 -20.27
C LYS A 124 20.48 -15.63 -20.39
N LYS A 125 20.83 -16.28 -19.26
CA LYS A 125 21.06 -17.74 -19.21
C LYS A 125 20.15 -18.42 -18.19
N GLU A 126 20.01 -19.73 -18.33
CA GLU A 126 19.18 -20.60 -17.48
C GLU A 126 20.01 -21.60 -16.65
N ASP A 127 21.29 -21.75 -16.97
CA ASP A 127 22.18 -22.81 -16.48
C ASP A 127 22.43 -22.78 -14.96
N GLN A 128 22.24 -21.63 -14.33
CA GLN A 128 22.39 -21.43 -12.88
C GLN A 128 21.12 -20.85 -12.24
N VAL A 129 19.97 -21.16 -12.83
CA VAL A 129 18.67 -20.73 -12.32
C VAL A 129 18.00 -21.88 -11.58
N ILE A 130 17.60 -21.63 -10.34
CA ILE A 130 16.89 -22.60 -9.48
C ILE A 130 15.54 -22.04 -9.04
N PRO A 131 14.52 -22.88 -8.80
CA PRO A 131 13.23 -22.41 -8.32
C PRO A 131 13.33 -21.81 -6.92
N ILE A 132 12.44 -20.88 -6.62
CA ILE A 132 12.19 -20.41 -5.27
C ILE A 132 11.02 -21.20 -4.68
N SER A 133 11.22 -21.79 -3.51
CA SER A 133 10.19 -22.52 -2.78
C SER A 133 9.76 -21.76 -1.54
N TYR A 134 8.45 -21.62 -1.38
CA TYR A 134 7.82 -20.91 -0.26
C TYR A 134 7.08 -21.88 0.67
N GLY A 135 6.81 -21.42 1.90
CA GLY A 135 6.08 -22.17 2.92
C GLY A 135 6.97 -23.04 3.81
N LEU A 136 6.34 -23.96 4.54
CA LEU A 136 7.03 -24.92 5.40
C LEU A 136 7.65 -26.03 4.54
N ILE A 137 8.96 -25.97 4.35
CA ILE A 137 9.71 -27.00 3.61
C ILE A 137 10.28 -28.00 4.62
N ALA A 138 9.65 -29.17 4.70
CA ALA A 138 10.11 -30.26 5.56
C ALA A 138 11.16 -31.11 4.83
N GLU A 139 12.43 -30.96 5.20
CA GLU A 139 13.49 -31.87 4.75
C GLU A 139 13.49 -33.14 5.61
N ILE A 140 12.80 -34.20 5.14
CA ILE A 140 12.85 -35.51 5.80
C ILE A 140 14.20 -36.17 5.44
N THR A 141 15.21 -35.95 6.28
CA THR A 141 16.50 -36.63 6.15
C THR A 141 16.50 -37.87 7.04
N ARG A 142 16.71 -39.07 6.48
CA ARG A 142 16.89 -40.27 7.31
C ARG A 142 18.26 -40.21 7.99
N LYS A 143 18.34 -40.71 9.22
CA LYS A 143 19.57 -40.77 10.02
C LYS A 143 20.63 -41.56 9.23
N GLY A 144 21.70 -40.88 8.78
CA GLY A 144 22.79 -41.49 8.00
C GLY A 144 22.87 -41.08 6.53
N GLU A 145 21.88 -40.37 5.99
CA GLU A 145 21.96 -39.81 4.63
C GLU A 145 22.72 -38.48 4.62
N LYS A 146 23.64 -38.30 3.66
CA LYS A 146 24.30 -37.01 3.42
C LYS A 146 23.25 -36.00 2.96
N LYS A 147 23.24 -34.80 3.56
CA LYS A 147 22.39 -33.69 3.11
C LYS A 147 22.69 -33.41 1.64
N LYS A 148 21.71 -33.60 0.76
CA LYS A 148 21.81 -33.15 -0.63
C LYS A 148 21.88 -31.63 -0.65
N GLU A 149 22.62 -31.08 -1.61
CA GLU A 149 22.63 -29.64 -1.86
C GLU A 149 21.20 -29.19 -2.22
N LYS A 150 20.78 -28.03 -1.72
CA LYS A 150 19.43 -27.53 -1.99
C LYS A 150 19.31 -27.15 -3.46
N GLU A 151 18.42 -27.84 -4.17
CA GLU A 151 18.08 -27.56 -5.58
C GLU A 151 17.10 -26.38 -5.72
N TYR A 152 16.83 -25.66 -4.63
CA TYR A 152 15.88 -24.54 -4.56
C TYR A 152 16.41 -23.45 -3.62
N LYS A 153 15.94 -22.21 -3.81
CA LYS A 153 16.13 -21.11 -2.85
C LYS A 153 14.90 -21.02 -1.97
N SER A 154 15.06 -20.89 -0.65
CA SER A 154 13.91 -20.66 0.22
C SER A 154 13.44 -19.21 0.08
N GLY A 155 12.17 -19.02 -0.25
CA GLY A 155 11.52 -17.71 -0.39
C GLY A 155 10.82 -17.22 0.89
N GLY A 156 10.85 -18.01 1.96
CA GLY A 156 10.16 -17.70 3.22
C GLY A 156 8.79 -18.38 3.35
N CYS A 157 8.12 -18.15 4.48
CA CYS A 157 6.88 -18.85 4.85
C CYS A 157 5.62 -18.19 4.27
N VAL A 158 5.61 -16.86 4.16
CA VAL A 158 4.44 -16.07 3.75
C VAL A 158 4.58 -15.65 2.29
N THR A 159 3.61 -16.00 1.47
CA THR A 159 3.52 -15.55 0.07
C THR A 159 2.57 -14.36 -0.05
N THR A 160 2.83 -13.51 -1.03
CA THR A 160 2.03 -12.32 -1.35
C THR A 160 1.27 -12.46 -2.66
N GLY A 161 1.33 -13.62 -3.32
CA GLY A 161 0.65 -13.87 -4.60
C GLY A 161 1.31 -13.17 -5.80
N CYS A 162 2.28 -12.30 -5.56
CA CYS A 162 3.22 -11.81 -6.56
C CYS A 162 4.66 -11.91 -6.02
N ASP A 163 5.13 -13.14 -5.90
CA ASP A 163 6.47 -13.46 -5.43
C ASP A 163 7.30 -14.05 -6.59
N PRO A 164 8.63 -13.86 -6.61
CA PRO A 164 9.48 -14.38 -7.67
C PRO A 164 9.47 -15.91 -7.72
N ASN A 165 9.56 -16.48 -8.91
CA ASN A 165 9.51 -17.92 -9.14
C ASN A 165 10.92 -18.54 -9.20
N TRP A 166 11.91 -17.75 -9.60
CA TRP A 166 13.25 -18.20 -9.94
C TRP A 166 14.32 -17.38 -9.24
N TYR A 167 15.46 -18.01 -8.99
CA TYR A 167 16.66 -17.39 -8.45
C TYR A 167 17.85 -17.69 -9.35
N CYS A 168 18.51 -16.65 -9.83
CA CYS A 168 19.77 -16.80 -10.56
C CYS A 168 20.95 -16.82 -9.58
N LYS A 169 21.64 -17.94 -9.47
CA LYS A 169 22.85 -18.06 -8.61
C LYS A 169 24.00 -17.18 -9.10
N ARG A 170 24.08 -16.92 -10.41
CA ARG A 170 25.17 -16.13 -11.02
C ARG A 170 25.08 -14.66 -10.65
N ASP A 171 23.88 -14.09 -10.77
CA ASP A 171 23.65 -12.66 -10.59
C ASP A 171 23.09 -12.31 -9.20
N ASP A 172 22.80 -13.31 -8.36
CA ASP A 172 22.17 -13.18 -7.04
C ASP A 172 20.85 -12.37 -7.07
N ILE A 173 19.96 -12.72 -8.00
CA ILE A 173 18.65 -12.05 -8.14
C ILE A 173 17.49 -13.04 -8.09
N ASN A 174 16.39 -12.60 -7.50
CA ASN A 174 15.10 -13.28 -7.55
C ASN A 174 14.23 -12.65 -8.64
N PHE A 175 13.62 -13.47 -9.51
CA PHE A 175 12.79 -13.01 -10.61
C PHE A 175 11.68 -13.99 -10.96
#